data_AF-A0A5C7URR4-F1
#
_entry.id   AF-A0A5C7URR4-F1
#
_cell.length_a   1.000
_cell.length_b   1.000
_cell.length_c   1.000
_cell.angle_alpha   90.00
_cell.angle_beta   90.00
_cell.angle_gamma   90.00
#
_symmetry.space_group_name_H-M   'P 1'
#
loop_
_entity.id
_entity.type
_entity.pdbx_description
1 polymer ?
#
loop_
_entity_poly.entity_id
_entity_poly.type
_entity_poly.pdbx_seq_one_letter_code
_entity_poly.pdbx_strand_id
1 'polypeptide(L)'
;MKKLMSFKAGDLIYMSGQNGPAYKVVSGTIRLSQTNRNHQALFANLAIAGDLLGAEVLLRKPYTFEVYALTDCEISVWQEPTMLWAEALAEELIKSSLRQTEVVSLRCGTAMERVLRFINLVKPSNQNLAHGNLTLPPLKETAEITDLTIETVSRCINSLRKQGILIPVQGARGNLRNQFTFSDQSLISLAA
;
A
#
# COMPACT_ATOMS: atom_id res chain seq x y z
N MET A 1 3.88 17.50 18.83
CA MET A 1 3.79 16.06 18.50
C MET A 1 2.86 15.91 17.30
N LYS A 2 3.30 15.27 16.21
CA LYS A 2 2.40 14.90 15.09
C LYS A 2 1.38 13.89 15.64
N LYS A 3 0.08 14.18 15.55
CA LYS A 3 -0.98 13.29 16.04
C LYS A 3 -1.03 12.06 15.12
N LEU A 4 -0.79 10.89 15.70
CA LEU A 4 -0.90 9.61 15.01
C LEU A 4 -2.34 9.10 15.06
N MET A 5 -2.81 8.55 13.95
CA MET A 5 -4.12 7.94 13.81
C MET A 5 -3.92 6.53 13.27
N SER A 6 -4.51 5.55 13.93
CA SER A 6 -4.37 4.13 13.58
C SER A 6 -5.68 3.59 13.02
N PHE A 7 -5.59 2.82 11.94
CA PHE A 7 -6.71 2.20 11.25
C PHE A 7 -6.44 0.70 11.08
N LYS A 8 -7.50 -0.10 11.15
CA LYS A 8 -7.46 -1.54 10.87
C LYS A 8 -7.67 -1.81 9.40
N ALA A 9 -7.14 -2.94 8.92
CA ALA A 9 -7.40 -3.40 7.56
C ALA A 9 -8.92 -3.44 7.28
N GLY A 10 -9.34 -2.76 6.20
CA GLY A 10 -10.73 -2.58 5.80
C GLY A 10 -11.36 -1.25 6.24
N ASP A 11 -10.74 -0.51 7.17
CA ASP A 11 -11.29 0.76 7.64
C ASP A 11 -11.25 1.82 6.53
N LEU A 12 -12.33 2.60 6.47
CA LEU A 12 -12.41 3.83 5.68
C LEU A 12 -11.66 4.95 6.42
N ILE A 13 -10.72 5.59 5.73
CA ILE A 13 -9.96 6.73 6.27
C ILE A 13 -10.70 8.04 5.97
N TYR A 14 -11.07 8.26 4.70
CA TYR A 14 -11.91 9.39 4.27
C TYR A 14 -12.56 9.09 2.92
N MET A 15 -13.67 9.77 2.63
CA MET A 15 -14.40 9.66 1.36
C MET A 15 -14.04 10.77 0.38
N SER A 16 -14.18 10.47 -0.91
CA SER A 16 -14.18 11.47 -1.97
C SER A 16 -15.27 12.53 -1.70
N GLY A 17 -14.98 13.79 -2.01
CA GLY A 17 -15.87 14.92 -1.77
C GLY A 17 -15.85 15.47 -0.33
N GLN A 18 -15.28 14.76 0.64
CA GLN A 18 -15.10 15.29 2.00
C GLN A 18 -13.96 16.31 2.06
N ASN A 19 -14.03 17.21 3.04
CA ASN A 19 -12.92 18.10 3.37
C ASN A 19 -12.17 17.57 4.60
N GLY A 20 -10.90 17.89 4.70
CA GLY A 20 -10.07 17.56 5.86
C GLY A 20 -8.61 17.96 5.65
N PRO A 21 -7.70 17.54 6.54
CA PRO A 21 -6.28 17.81 6.38
C PRO A 21 -5.63 16.84 5.39
N ALA A 22 -4.43 17.18 4.91
CA ALA A 22 -3.56 16.21 4.24
C ALA A 22 -2.92 15.29 5.29
N TYR A 23 -2.61 14.05 4.91
CA TYR A 23 -2.02 13.06 5.81
C TYR A 23 -0.74 12.47 5.22
N LYS A 24 0.25 12.21 6.06
CA LYS A 24 1.42 11.41 5.72
C LYS A 24 1.21 9.98 6.20
N VAL A 25 1.44 9.00 5.32
CA VAL A 25 1.43 7.59 5.72
C VAL A 25 2.68 7.31 6.54
N VAL A 26 2.50 6.78 7.74
CA VAL A 26 3.58 6.42 8.65
C VAL A 26 3.91 4.94 8.50
N SER A 27 2.90 4.08 8.42
CA SER A 27 3.06 2.63 8.26
C SER A 27 1.85 2.01 7.57
N GLY A 28 2.04 0.80 7.03
CA GLY A 28 0.99 0.03 6.35
C GLY A 28 0.82 0.37 4.87
N THR A 29 -0.25 -0.16 4.29
CA THR A 29 -0.60 0.00 2.88
C THR A 29 -2.03 0.50 2.78
N ILE A 30 -2.23 1.50 1.93
CA ILE A 30 -3.49 2.21 1.79
C ILE A 30 -3.92 2.17 0.32
N ARG A 31 -5.19 1.88 0.08
CA ARG A 31 -5.83 1.88 -1.23
C ARG A 31 -6.46 3.23 -1.50
N LEU A 32 -6.18 3.79 -2.67
CA LEU A 32 -6.89 4.92 -3.23
C LEU A 32 -7.86 4.40 -4.29
N SER A 33 -9.14 4.72 -4.12
CA SER A 33 -10.19 4.34 -5.06
C SER A 33 -10.89 5.56 -5.63
N GLN A 34 -11.36 5.46 -6.87
CA GLN A 34 -12.30 6.41 -7.44
C GLN A 34 -13.69 5.79 -7.54
N THR A 35 -14.69 6.54 -7.13
CA THR A 35 -16.09 6.17 -7.29
C THR A 35 -16.48 6.32 -8.75
N ASN A 36 -16.87 5.22 -9.40
CA ASN A 36 -17.39 5.30 -10.76
C ASN A 36 -18.85 5.78 -10.79
N ARG A 37 -19.41 5.95 -12.00
CA ARG A 37 -20.81 6.38 -12.20
C ARG A 37 -21.85 5.44 -11.56
N ASN A 38 -21.47 4.20 -11.28
CA ASN A 38 -22.31 3.18 -10.66
C ASN A 38 -22.09 3.08 -9.14
N HIS A 39 -21.42 4.06 -8.52
CA HIS A 39 -21.08 4.07 -7.09
C HIS A 39 -20.21 2.89 -6.65
N GLN A 40 -19.41 2.33 -7.56
CA GLN A 40 -18.43 1.30 -7.24
C GLN A 40 -17.05 1.94 -7.07
N ALA A 41 -16.38 1.59 -5.97
CA ALA A 41 -15.01 2.01 -5.70
C ALA A 41 -14.03 1.23 -6.60
N LEU A 42 -13.54 1.86 -7.66
CA LEU A 42 -12.54 1.29 -8.55
C LEU A 42 -11.14 1.58 -8.03
N PHE A 43 -10.28 0.56 -8.04
CA PHE A 43 -8.87 0.72 -7.70
C PHE A 43 -8.21 1.77 -8.61
N ALA A 44 -7.58 2.78 -8.01
CA ALA A 44 -6.88 3.83 -8.74
C ALA A 44 -5.38 3.82 -8.46
N ASN A 45 -4.98 3.72 -7.20
CA ASN A 45 -3.57 3.74 -6.80
C ASN A 45 -3.34 3.13 -5.40
N LEU A 46 -2.08 3.02 -5.01
CA LEU A 46 -1.66 2.66 -3.65
C LEU A 46 -0.87 3.80 -3.02
N ALA A 47 -0.92 3.85 -1.68
CA ALA A 47 0.01 4.63 -0.88
C ALA A 47 0.65 3.73 0.19
N ILE A 48 1.93 3.91 0.43
CA ILE A 48 2.70 3.22 1.47
C ILE A 48 3.39 4.24 2.38
N ALA A 49 4.11 3.76 3.39
CA ALA A 49 4.88 4.59 4.30
C ALA A 49 5.73 5.63 3.56
N GLY A 50 5.56 6.90 3.94
CA GLY A 50 6.23 8.03 3.31
C GLY A 50 5.45 8.71 2.19
N ASP A 51 4.32 8.18 1.74
CA ASP A 51 3.47 8.85 0.73
C ASP A 51 2.50 9.85 1.39
N LEU A 52 2.12 10.90 0.66
CA LEU A 52 1.14 11.91 1.07
C LEU A 52 -0.25 11.57 0.52
N LEU A 53 -1.26 11.73 1.38
CA LEU A 53 -2.67 11.56 1.08
C LEU A 53 -3.40 12.88 1.14
N GLY A 54 -4.35 13.08 0.22
CA GLY A 54 -5.26 14.21 0.25
C GLY A 54 -4.59 15.57 0.00
N ALA A 55 -3.53 15.61 -0.80
CA ALA A 55 -2.78 16.84 -1.09
C ALA A 55 -3.66 17.94 -1.72
N GLU A 56 -4.75 17.56 -2.40
CA GLU A 56 -5.73 18.46 -2.99
C GLU A 56 -6.34 19.47 -1.99
N VAL A 57 -6.42 19.12 -0.70
CA VAL A 57 -6.96 20.01 0.33
C VAL A 57 -6.07 21.23 0.59
N LEU A 58 -4.78 21.14 0.24
CA LEU A 58 -3.83 22.27 0.30
C LEU A 58 -4.21 23.37 -0.71
N LEU A 59 -4.92 22.99 -1.77
CA LEU A 59 -5.50 23.91 -2.76
C LEU A 59 -6.97 24.22 -2.48
N ARG A 60 -7.45 23.95 -1.25
CA ARG A 60 -8.86 24.14 -0.82
C ARG A 60 -9.86 23.35 -1.66
N LYS A 61 -9.43 22.19 -2.19
CA LYS A 61 -10.32 21.25 -2.89
C LYS A 61 -10.71 20.11 -1.95
N PRO A 62 -11.92 19.55 -2.09
CA PRO A 62 -12.28 18.34 -1.35
C PRO A 62 -11.44 17.16 -1.84
N TYR A 63 -11.42 16.08 -1.05
CA TYR A 63 -10.71 14.85 -1.40
C TYR A 63 -11.17 14.31 -2.75
N THR A 64 -10.22 13.88 -3.57
CA THR A 64 -10.49 13.30 -4.90
C THR A 64 -10.80 11.82 -4.79
N PHE A 65 -10.09 11.11 -3.92
CA PHE A 65 -10.19 9.66 -3.76
C PHE A 65 -10.97 9.28 -2.50
N GLU A 66 -11.60 8.11 -2.54
CA GLU A 66 -11.95 7.37 -1.33
C GLU A 66 -10.75 6.53 -0.90
N VAL A 67 -10.45 6.53 0.39
CA VAL A 67 -9.21 5.95 0.92
C VAL A 67 -9.49 4.93 1.99
N TYR A 68 -8.96 3.73 1.81
CA TYR A 68 -9.18 2.58 2.70
C TYR A 68 -7.84 1.98 3.14
N ALA A 69 -7.76 1.54 4.38
CA ALA A 69 -6.64 0.78 4.89
C ALA A 69 -6.66 -0.64 4.30
N LEU A 70 -5.63 -1.04 3.53
CA LEU A 70 -5.51 -2.42 3.03
C LEU A 70 -4.88 -3.36 4.05
N THR A 71 -4.00 -2.81 4.88
CA THR A 71 -3.41 -3.43 6.06
C THR A 71 -3.62 -2.52 7.25
N ASP A 72 -3.36 -3.00 8.47
CA ASP A 72 -3.29 -2.11 9.62
C ASP A 72 -2.29 -0.98 9.32
N CYS A 73 -2.75 0.26 9.42
CA CYS A 73 -1.98 1.41 9.00
C CYS A 73 -2.00 2.52 10.05
N GLU A 74 -0.95 3.33 10.01
CA GLU A 74 -0.86 4.54 10.81
C GLU A 74 -0.59 5.71 9.90
N ILE A 75 -1.32 6.80 10.13
CA ILE A 75 -1.16 8.06 9.42
C ILE A 75 -0.99 9.20 10.42
N SER A 76 -0.39 10.28 9.97
CA SER A 76 -0.31 11.52 10.75
C SER A 76 -0.73 12.70 9.90
N VAL A 77 -1.27 13.74 10.52
CA VAL A 77 -1.57 14.98 9.81
C VAL A 77 -0.27 15.53 9.22
N TRP A 78 -0.26 15.77 7.91
CA TRP A 78 0.90 16.35 7.24
C TRP A 78 1.03 17.81 7.63
N GLN A 79 2.16 18.11 8.25
CA GLN A 79 2.51 19.44 8.74
C GLN A 79 3.97 19.64 8.43
N GLU A 80 4.24 20.49 7.44
CA GLU A 80 5.58 21.01 7.13
C GLU A 80 5.58 22.53 7.33
N PRO A 81 6.71 23.13 7.71
CA PRO A 81 6.86 24.58 7.71
C PRO A 81 6.52 25.15 6.34
N THR A 82 5.75 26.24 6.27
CA THR A 82 5.31 26.83 5.00
C THR A 82 6.46 27.16 4.05
N MET A 83 7.62 27.55 4.59
CA MET A 83 8.83 27.82 3.82
C MET A 83 9.38 26.59 3.07
N LEU A 84 9.06 25.36 3.49
CA LEU A 84 9.50 24.10 2.89
C LEU A 84 8.44 23.47 1.98
N TRP A 85 7.25 24.05 1.85
CA TRP A 85 6.14 23.43 1.12
C TRP A 85 6.45 23.17 -0.35
N ALA A 86 7.14 24.10 -1.03
CA ALA A 86 7.43 23.95 -2.45
C ALA A 86 8.30 22.71 -2.73
N GLU A 87 9.38 22.53 -1.95
CA GLU A 87 10.29 21.40 -2.06
C GLU A 87 9.60 20.10 -1.64
N ALA A 88 8.91 20.09 -0.49
CA ALA A 88 8.21 18.91 0.00
C ALA A 88 7.11 18.44 -0.97
N LEU A 89 6.38 19.35 -1.60
CA LEU A 89 5.37 19.03 -2.61
C LEU A 89 5.99 18.58 -3.94
N ALA A 90 7.13 19.14 -4.34
CA ALA A 90 7.86 18.68 -5.52
C ALA A 90 8.38 17.24 -5.34
N GLU A 91 8.97 16.93 -4.17
CA GLU A 91 9.36 15.56 -3.84
C GLU A 91 8.16 14.60 -3.87
N GLU A 92 7.04 15.03 -3.31
CA GLU A 92 5.83 14.21 -3.26
C GLU A 92 5.24 13.97 -4.64
N LEU A 93 5.29 14.97 -5.53
CA LEU A 93 4.87 14.80 -6.92
C LEU A 93 5.71 13.73 -7.62
N ILE A 94 7.03 13.75 -7.44
CA ILE A 94 7.95 12.74 -7.99
C ILE A 94 7.61 11.36 -7.41
N LYS A 95 7.45 11.25 -6.09
CA LYS A 95 7.07 10.00 -5.41
C LYS A 95 5.74 9.45 -5.94
N SER A 96 4.75 10.31 -6.11
CA SER A 96 3.43 9.94 -6.65
C SER A 96 3.52 9.43 -8.09
N SER A 97 4.31 10.07 -8.96
CA SER A 97 4.51 9.61 -10.35
C SER A 97 5.21 8.25 -10.41
N LEU A 98 6.23 8.03 -9.57
CA LEU A 98 6.90 6.73 -9.46
C LEU A 98 5.93 5.66 -8.96
N ARG A 99 5.14 5.95 -7.92
CA ARG A 99 4.12 5.05 -7.39
C ARG A 99 3.10 4.63 -8.44
N GLN A 100 2.64 5.57 -9.27
CA GLN A 100 1.71 5.27 -10.37
C GLN A 100 2.34 4.30 -11.38
N THR A 101 3.62 4.47 -11.69
CA THR A 101 4.35 3.57 -12.60
C THR A 101 4.52 2.18 -11.99
N GLU A 102 4.87 2.09 -10.70
CA GLU A 102 4.94 0.83 -9.98
C GLU A 102 3.59 0.11 -9.99
N VAL A 103 2.49 0.82 -9.71
CA VAL A 103 1.13 0.25 -9.72
C VAL A 103 0.73 -0.27 -11.10
N VAL A 104 1.05 0.43 -12.18
CA VAL A 104 0.82 -0.07 -13.55
C VAL A 104 1.61 -1.35 -13.79
N SER A 105 2.87 -1.41 -13.33
CA SER A 105 3.73 -2.58 -13.50
C SER A 105 3.23 -3.84 -12.79
N LEU A 106 2.35 -3.71 -11.78
CA LEU A 106 1.73 -4.82 -11.05
C LEU A 106 0.80 -5.66 -11.91
N ARG A 107 0.43 -5.17 -13.10
CA ARG A 107 -0.44 -5.86 -14.06
C ARG A 107 0.31 -6.36 -15.29
N CYS A 108 1.64 -6.26 -15.29
CA CYS A 108 2.48 -6.67 -16.42
C CYS A 108 3.32 -7.91 -16.08
N GLY A 109 3.52 -8.78 -17.06
CA GLY A 109 4.31 -9.99 -16.90
C GLY A 109 3.51 -11.20 -16.40
N THR A 110 4.23 -12.22 -15.94
CA THR A 110 3.65 -13.47 -15.43
C THR A 110 2.96 -13.26 -14.08
N ALA A 111 2.08 -14.17 -13.68
CA ALA A 111 1.39 -14.08 -12.39
C ALA A 111 2.37 -14.02 -11.19
N MET A 112 3.49 -14.75 -11.26
CA MET A 112 4.50 -14.73 -10.20
C MET A 112 5.22 -13.39 -10.13
N GLU A 113 5.64 -12.83 -11.28
CA GLU A 113 6.31 -11.52 -11.35
C GLU A 113 5.43 -10.42 -10.76
N ARG A 114 4.13 -10.41 -11.12
CA ARG A 114 3.16 -9.44 -10.58
C ARG A 114 3.04 -9.51 -9.06
N VAL A 115 2.93 -10.73 -8.51
CA VAL A 115 2.83 -10.96 -7.07
C VAL A 115 4.13 -10.56 -6.35
N LEU A 116 5.30 -10.87 -6.92
CA LEU A 116 6.59 -10.47 -6.36
C LEU A 116 6.79 -8.96 -6.36
N ARG A 117 6.42 -8.27 -7.46
CA ARG A 117 6.44 -6.80 -7.52
C ARG A 117 5.51 -6.19 -6.49
N PHE A 118 4.31 -6.76 -6.33
CA PHE A 118 3.37 -6.30 -5.31
C PHE A 118 3.94 -6.47 -3.89
N ILE A 119 4.53 -7.63 -3.58
CA ILE A 119 5.21 -7.86 -2.30
C ILE A 119 6.33 -6.84 -2.07
N ASN A 120 7.17 -6.60 -3.09
CA ASN A 120 8.24 -5.61 -3.01
C ASN A 120 7.74 -4.17 -2.83
N LEU A 121 6.56 -3.85 -3.37
CA LEU A 121 5.93 -2.55 -3.21
C LEU A 121 5.43 -2.33 -1.78
N VAL A 122 4.81 -3.35 -1.18
CA VAL A 122 4.13 -3.24 0.12
C VAL A 122 4.99 -3.66 1.31
N LYS A 123 6.20 -4.19 1.07
CA LYS A 123 7.12 -4.51 2.15
C LYS A 123 7.52 -3.22 2.90
N PRO A 124 7.63 -3.26 4.24
CA PRO A 124 8.09 -2.09 4.97
C PRO A 124 9.53 -1.74 4.58
N SER A 125 9.80 -0.46 4.32
CA SER A 125 11.13 0.09 4.06
C SER A 125 11.97 0.21 5.34
N ASN A 126 12.13 -0.88 6.10
CA ASN A 126 13.03 -0.91 7.26
C ASN A 126 14.37 -1.48 6.85
N GLN A 127 15.28 -0.60 6.43
CA GLN A 127 16.61 -0.92 5.90
C GLN A 127 17.56 -1.67 6.87
N ASN A 128 17.15 -1.86 8.13
CA ASN A 128 18.01 -2.39 9.20
C ASN A 128 17.68 -3.83 9.64
N LEU A 129 16.80 -4.55 8.95
CA LEU A 129 16.45 -5.92 9.33
C LEU A 129 16.64 -6.88 8.15
N ALA A 130 17.52 -7.88 8.34
CA ALA A 130 17.65 -9.02 7.41
C ALA A 130 16.35 -9.83 7.25
N HIS A 131 15.43 -9.66 8.21
CA HIS A 131 14.10 -10.25 8.23
C HIS A 131 13.05 -9.19 8.56
N GLY A 132 12.17 -8.90 7.61
CA GLY A 132 11.05 -7.97 7.80
C GLY A 132 9.73 -8.69 8.07
N ASN A 133 8.83 -8.03 8.79
CA ASN A 133 7.43 -8.43 8.87
C ASN A 133 6.68 -7.83 7.69
N LEU A 134 6.17 -8.67 6.81
CA LEU A 134 5.31 -8.31 5.69
C LEU A 134 3.86 -8.61 6.07
N THR A 135 2.99 -7.62 5.93
CA THR A 135 1.54 -7.84 5.99
C THR A 135 0.98 -7.71 4.58
N LEU A 136 0.36 -8.78 4.07
CA LEU A 136 -0.32 -8.75 2.79
C LEU A 136 -1.80 -8.39 2.95
N PRO A 137 -2.38 -7.59 2.03
CA PRO A 137 -3.81 -7.38 1.98
C PRO A 137 -4.59 -8.69 1.75
N PRO A 138 -5.92 -8.68 1.93
CA PRO A 138 -6.77 -9.82 1.57
C PRO A 138 -6.51 -10.29 0.12
N LEU A 139 -6.67 -11.59 -0.13
CA LEU A 139 -6.44 -12.17 -1.47
C LEU A 139 -7.32 -11.51 -2.53
N LYS A 140 -8.56 -11.12 -2.17
CA LYS A 140 -9.49 -10.42 -3.05
C LYS A 140 -8.92 -9.07 -3.51
N GLU A 141 -8.41 -8.26 -2.58
CA GLU A 141 -7.79 -6.97 -2.89
C GLU A 141 -6.52 -7.16 -3.73
N THR A 142 -5.68 -8.12 -3.34
CA THR A 142 -4.44 -8.44 -4.07
C THR A 142 -4.74 -8.86 -5.51
N ALA A 143 -5.77 -9.68 -5.71
CA ALA A 143 -6.23 -10.13 -7.03
C ALA A 143 -6.69 -8.95 -7.91
N GLU A 144 -7.50 -8.04 -7.37
CA GLU A 144 -7.94 -6.85 -8.09
C GLU A 144 -6.78 -5.92 -8.46
N ILE A 145 -5.84 -5.69 -7.54
CA ILE A 145 -4.70 -4.81 -7.74
C ILE A 145 -3.78 -5.37 -8.84
N THR A 146 -3.46 -6.66 -8.76
CA THR A 146 -2.52 -7.36 -9.69
C THR A 146 -3.16 -7.84 -10.99
N ASP A 147 -4.47 -7.64 -11.16
CA ASP A 147 -5.24 -8.13 -12.30
C ASP A 147 -5.08 -9.65 -12.49
N LEU A 148 -5.29 -10.38 -11.39
CA LEU A 148 -5.24 -11.84 -11.31
C LEU A 148 -6.52 -12.37 -10.67
N THR A 149 -6.75 -13.68 -10.76
CA THR A 149 -7.81 -14.32 -9.98
C THR A 149 -7.36 -14.58 -8.54
N ILE A 150 -8.30 -14.68 -7.60
CA ILE A 150 -8.03 -15.01 -6.19
C ILE A 150 -7.28 -16.34 -6.08
N GLU A 151 -7.65 -17.33 -6.89
CA GLU A 151 -7.02 -18.65 -6.95
C GLU A 151 -5.57 -18.54 -7.43
N THR A 152 -5.31 -17.68 -8.40
CA THR A 152 -3.98 -17.46 -8.96
C THR A 152 -3.06 -16.82 -7.92
N VAL A 153 -3.52 -15.75 -7.26
CA VAL A 153 -2.78 -15.12 -6.15
C VAL A 153 -2.50 -16.12 -5.04
N SER A 154 -3.50 -16.90 -4.63
CA SER A 154 -3.35 -17.94 -3.60
C SER A 154 -2.29 -18.98 -3.99
N ARG A 155 -2.28 -19.45 -5.25
CA ARG A 155 -1.27 -20.38 -5.77
C ARG A 155 0.14 -19.77 -5.74
N CYS A 156 0.30 -18.51 -6.17
CA CYS A 156 1.58 -17.81 -6.12
C CYS A 156 2.12 -17.69 -4.70
N ILE A 157 1.30 -17.21 -3.75
CA ILE A 157 1.70 -17.09 -2.34
C ILE A 157 2.07 -18.46 -1.75
N ASN A 158 1.30 -19.51 -2.04
CA ASN A 158 1.62 -20.86 -1.57
C ASN A 158 2.92 -21.40 -2.17
N SER A 159 3.24 -21.07 -3.43
CA SER A 159 4.53 -21.41 -4.03
C SER A 159 5.69 -20.72 -3.31
N LEU A 160 5.58 -19.41 -3.05
CA LEU A 160 6.58 -18.65 -2.30
C LEU A 160 6.78 -19.20 -0.88
N ARG A 161 5.71 -19.66 -0.23
CA ARG A 161 5.78 -20.35 1.07
C ARG A 161 6.52 -21.67 1.00
N LYS A 162 6.25 -22.50 -0.01
CA LYS A 162 6.93 -23.79 -0.22
C LYS A 162 8.42 -23.61 -0.50
N GLN A 163 8.80 -22.50 -1.14
CA GLN A 163 10.19 -22.14 -1.42
C GLN A 163 10.89 -21.48 -0.21
N GLY A 164 10.20 -21.27 0.92
CA GLY A 164 10.77 -20.65 2.12
C GLY A 164 10.96 -19.14 2.03
N ILE A 165 10.45 -18.49 0.97
CA ILE A 165 10.58 -17.03 0.77
C ILE A 165 9.63 -16.27 1.71
N LEU A 166 8.39 -16.77 1.83
CA LEU A 166 7.39 -16.25 2.75
C LEU A 166 7.17 -17.26 3.88
N ILE A 167 7.55 -16.89 5.09
CA ILE A 167 7.40 -17.74 6.28
C ILE A 167 6.26 -17.17 7.14
N PRO A 168 5.11 -17.85 7.25
CA PRO A 168 3.99 -17.36 8.05
C PRO A 168 4.39 -17.15 9.51
N VAL A 169 3.95 -16.04 10.10
CA VAL A 169 4.16 -15.78 11.53
C VAL A 169 3.32 -16.78 12.34
N GLN A 170 3.96 -17.59 13.20
CA GLN A 170 3.27 -18.59 14.01
C GLN A 170 2.35 -17.93 15.06
N GLY A 171 1.19 -18.54 15.33
CA GLY A 171 0.24 -18.05 16.33
C GLY A 171 -0.76 -17.00 15.82
N ALA A 172 -0.65 -16.60 14.54
CA ALA A 172 -1.58 -15.70 13.89
C ALA A 172 -3.04 -16.23 13.91
N ARG A 173 -3.93 -15.56 14.65
CA ARG A 173 -5.40 -15.77 14.61
C ARG A 173 -6.06 -14.59 13.88
N GLY A 174 -7.12 -14.85 13.10
CA GLY A 174 -7.87 -13.78 12.39
C GLY A 174 -7.07 -13.10 11.27
N ASN A 175 -7.13 -11.75 11.18
CA ASN A 175 -6.44 -10.92 10.18
C ASN A 175 -4.90 -11.09 10.16
N LEU A 176 -4.33 -11.74 11.17
CA LEU A 176 -2.89 -12.06 11.25
C LEU A 176 -2.48 -13.17 10.26
N ARG A 177 -3.42 -13.88 9.62
CA ARG A 177 -3.12 -14.95 8.63
C ARG A 177 -2.31 -14.48 7.42
N ASN A 178 -2.29 -13.18 7.16
CA ASN A 178 -1.55 -12.58 6.05
C ASN A 178 -0.23 -11.94 6.49
N GLN A 179 0.26 -12.27 7.68
CA GLN A 179 1.57 -11.83 8.16
C GLN A 179 2.63 -12.88 7.87
N PHE A 180 3.71 -12.43 7.23
CA PHE A 180 4.84 -13.23 6.84
C PHE A 180 6.11 -12.58 7.33
N THR A 181 7.10 -13.40 7.65
CA THR A 181 8.50 -12.98 7.62
C THR A 181 9.07 -13.31 6.25
N PHE A 182 10.01 -12.50 5.77
CA PHE A 182 10.67 -12.71 4.49
C PHE A 182 12.18 -12.53 4.61
N SER A 183 12.91 -13.08 3.63
CA SER A 183 14.34 -12.85 3.43
C SER A 183 14.54 -11.99 2.19
N ASP A 184 15.13 -10.80 2.34
CA ASP A 184 15.35 -9.86 1.23
C ASP A 184 16.22 -10.47 0.11
N GLN A 185 17.18 -11.30 0.48
CA GLN A 185 18.10 -11.95 -0.47
C GLN A 185 17.37 -12.91 -1.42
N SER A 186 16.25 -13.50 -0.97
CA SER A 186 15.44 -14.43 -1.76
C SER A 186 14.40 -13.73 -2.64
N LEU A 187 13.93 -12.54 -2.27
CA LEU A 187 13.00 -11.77 -3.11
C LEU A 187 13.71 -11.14 -4.31
N ILE A 188 14.96 -10.68 -4.13
CA ILE A 188 15.76 -10.07 -5.21
C ILE A 188 16.15 -11.12 -6.26
N SER A 189 16.48 -12.35 -5.84
CA SER A 189 16.89 -13.42 -6.77
C SER A 189 15.78 -13.95 -7.69
N LEU A 190 14.50 -13.71 -7.35
CA LEU A 190 13.36 -14.11 -8.20
C LEU A 190 12.83 -12.98 -9.10
N ALA A 191 13.25 -11.74 -8.87
CA ALA A 191 12.82 -10.57 -9.64
C ALA A 191 13.80 -10.20 -10.77
N ALA A 192 14.96 -10.85 -10.83
CA ALA A 192 15.97 -10.76 -11.88
C ALA A 192 15.78 -11.88 -12.92
#